data_AF-A0A401RG21-F1
#
_entry.id   AF-A0A401RG21-F1
#
_cell.length_a   1.000
_cell.length_b   1.000
_cell.length_c   1.000
_cell.angle_alpha   90.00
_cell.angle_beta   90.00
_cell.angle_gamma   90.00
#
_symmetry.space_group_name_H-M   'P 1'
#
loop_
_entity.id
_entity.type
_entity.pdbx_description
1 polymer ?
#
loop_
_entity_poly.entity_id
_entity_poly.type
_entity_poly.pdbx_seq_one_letter_code
_entity_poly.pdbx_strand_id
1 'polypeptide(L)'
;EFADGCSSFLALFDLLLPLSPVYNKPAEEATLEFLLTDYDLIYGRRKQLELEIQEAFLRFMACTLKGYRSYLMPITQAPSETTTDSSSLFNLQGFLKSRDRANQKFYALLTKTQLFTQFIEECSFVSDRQSSLEFFDGCVEK
;
A
#
# COMPACT_ATOMS: atom_id res chain seq x y z
N GLU A 1 7.07 -0.01 17.81
CA GLU A 1 5.65 -0.42 17.69
C GLU A 1 4.85 0.35 16.63
N PHE A 2 4.88 1.69 16.55
CA PHE A 2 4.19 2.42 15.45
C PHE A 2 5.00 2.50 14.14
N ALA A 3 6.32 2.29 14.19
CA ALA A 3 7.21 2.37 13.02
C ALA A 3 7.27 1.09 12.18
N ASP A 4 6.89 -0.07 12.75
CA ASP A 4 6.94 -1.37 12.06
C ASP A 4 5.63 -1.69 11.32
N GLY A 5 4.51 -1.04 11.67
CA GLY A 5 3.23 -1.16 10.97
C GLY A 5 3.17 -0.44 9.63
N CYS A 6 4.11 0.49 9.36
CA CYS A 6 4.16 1.24 8.10
C CYS A 6 4.63 0.41 6.90
N SER A 7 5.05 -0.85 7.07
CA SER A 7 5.72 -1.62 6.01
C SER A 7 4.81 -2.38 5.04
N SER A 8 3.47 -2.37 5.20
CA SER A 8 2.55 -3.09 4.28
C SER A 8 2.13 -2.27 3.06
N PHE A 9 2.23 -0.94 3.13
CA PHE A 9 1.92 -0.05 2.01
C PHE A 9 3.14 0.31 1.15
N LEU A 10 4.37 0.00 1.61
CA LEU A 10 5.59 0.51 1.01
C LEU A 10 5.92 -0.05 -0.38
N ALA A 11 5.53 -1.29 -0.72
CA ALA A 11 5.65 -1.77 -2.10
C ALA A 11 4.72 -1.01 -3.08
N LEU A 12 3.63 -0.44 -2.56
CA LEU A 12 2.63 0.35 -3.27
C LEU A 12 3.07 1.81 -3.46
N PHE A 13 3.85 2.33 -2.51
CA PHE A 13 4.44 3.68 -2.52
C PHE A 13 5.76 3.75 -3.31
N ASP A 14 6.54 2.66 -3.38
CA ASP A 14 7.79 2.61 -4.16
C ASP A 14 7.56 2.88 -5.68
N LEU A 15 6.34 2.66 -6.19
CA LEU A 15 5.92 2.98 -7.57
C LEU A 15 5.45 4.43 -7.79
N LEU A 16 5.21 5.21 -6.72
CA LEU A 16 4.82 6.64 -6.80
C LEU A 16 6.03 7.60 -6.72
N LEU A 17 7.22 7.09 -6.40
CA LEU A 17 8.48 7.84 -6.31
C LEU A 17 8.97 8.53 -7.62
N PRO A 18 8.60 8.13 -8.85
CA PRO A 18 9.11 8.80 -10.06
C PRO A 18 8.44 10.14 -10.43
N LEU A 19 7.39 10.60 -9.74
CA LEU A 19 6.57 11.75 -10.18
C LEU A 19 6.89 13.12 -9.53
N SER A 20 8.07 13.32 -8.95
CA SER A 20 8.52 14.68 -8.59
C SER A 20 9.82 15.09 -9.30
N PRO A 21 9.76 15.62 -10.53
CA PRO A 21 10.87 16.32 -11.15
C PRO A 21 10.83 17.80 -10.71
N VAL A 22 11.10 18.09 -9.43
CA VAL A 22 11.38 19.47 -8.98
C VAL A 22 12.68 19.48 -8.18
N TYR A 23 13.77 19.33 -8.95
CA TYR A 23 14.85 20.33 -9.00
C TYR A 23 15.38 20.84 -7.66
N ASN A 24 16.35 20.14 -7.06
CA ASN A 24 17.30 20.80 -6.18
C ASN A 24 18.41 21.43 -7.05
N LYS A 25 18.25 22.71 -7.38
CA LYS A 25 19.38 23.57 -7.73
C LYS A 25 19.94 24.12 -6.42
N PRO A 26 21.25 24.01 -6.13
CA PRO A 26 21.82 24.70 -4.99
C PRO A 26 21.84 26.21 -5.31
N ALA A 27 21.13 27.00 -4.51
CA ALA A 27 21.28 28.45 -4.50
C ALA A 27 22.13 28.85 -3.29
N GLU A 28 23.14 29.66 -3.57
CA GLU A 28 24.23 30.07 -2.69
C GLU A 28 23.80 30.82 -1.42
N GLU A 29 24.52 30.49 -0.35
CA GLU A 29 25.01 31.37 0.73
C GLU A 29 23.98 32.20 1.53
N ALA A 30 23.33 31.52 2.48
CA ALA A 30 22.85 32.12 3.73
C ALA A 30 23.56 31.43 4.91
N THR A 31 23.69 32.10 6.05
CA THR A 31 24.46 31.65 7.22
C THR A 31 24.12 30.21 7.62
N LEU A 32 25.14 29.37 7.85
CA LEU A 32 25.02 27.93 8.07
C LEU A 32 23.97 27.55 9.15
N GLU A 33 23.83 28.33 10.20
CA GLU A 33 22.86 28.11 11.29
C GLU A 33 21.40 28.45 10.90
N PHE A 34 21.22 29.49 10.07
CA PHE A 34 19.93 29.85 9.47
C PHE A 34 19.50 28.78 8.44
N LEU A 35 20.45 28.32 7.62
CA LEU A 35 20.22 27.21 6.68
C LEU A 35 19.86 25.90 7.39
N LEU A 36 20.51 25.56 8.51
CA LEU A 36 20.21 24.33 9.25
C LEU A 36 18.84 24.38 9.94
N THR A 37 18.45 25.52 10.51
CA THR A 37 17.16 25.68 11.19
C THR A 37 15.99 25.63 10.19
N ASP A 38 16.13 26.30 9.04
CA ASP A 38 15.14 26.23 7.96
C ASP A 38 15.14 24.83 7.31
N TYR A 39 16.30 24.17 7.21
CA TYR A 39 16.39 22.81 6.70
C TYR A 39 15.62 21.81 7.57
N ASP A 40 15.79 21.85 8.89
CA ASP A 40 15.06 20.96 9.81
C ASP A 40 13.56 21.24 9.80
N LEU A 41 13.15 22.51 9.70
CA LEU A 41 11.74 22.88 9.60
C LEU A 41 11.12 22.42 8.27
N ILE A 42 11.83 22.62 7.15
CA ILE A 42 11.38 22.19 5.81
C ILE A 42 11.35 20.67 5.71
N TYR A 43 12.40 19.99 6.19
CA TYR A 43 12.48 18.54 6.17
C TYR A 43 11.45 17.91 7.12
N GLY A 44 11.28 18.47 8.31
CA GLY A 44 10.25 18.03 9.26
C GLY A 44 8.83 18.18 8.70
N ARG A 45 8.53 19.32 8.07
CA ARG A 45 7.24 19.54 7.41
C ARG A 45 7.03 18.59 6.23
N ARG A 46 8.06 18.35 5.43
CA ARG A 46 8.01 17.40 4.31
C ARG A 46 7.73 15.98 4.81
N LYS A 47 8.45 15.54 5.83
CA LYS A 47 8.27 14.22 6.45
C LYS A 47 6.86 14.07 7.02
N GLN A 48 6.32 15.11 7.65
CA GLN A 48 4.95 15.12 8.15
C GLN A 48 3.93 14.96 7.00
N LEU A 49 4.10 15.68 5.89
CA LEU A 49 3.24 15.53 4.71
C LEU A 49 3.34 14.12 4.11
N GLU A 50 4.54 13.54 4.03
CA GLU A 50 4.73 12.17 3.56
C GLU A 50 3.96 11.17 4.43
N LEU A 51 3.99 11.34 5.76
CA LEU A 51 3.22 10.51 6.68
C LEU A 51 1.70 10.69 6.54
N GLU A 52 1.23 11.92 6.41
CA GLU A 52 -0.21 12.21 6.23
C GLU A 52 -0.74 11.61 4.92
N ILE A 53 0.05 11.68 3.84
CA ILE A 53 -0.26 11.05 2.57
C ILE A 53 -0.35 9.53 2.76
N GLN A 54 0.67 8.91 3.36
CA GLN A 54 0.68 7.47 3.62
C GLN A 54 -0.52 7.02 4.46
N GLU A 55 -0.88 7.78 5.50
CA GLU A 55 -2.04 7.47 6.33
C GLU A 55 -3.36 7.58 5.56
N ALA A 56 -3.54 8.64 4.76
CA ALA A 56 -4.74 8.81 3.94
C ALA A 56 -4.90 7.67 2.93
N PHE A 57 -3.79 7.26 2.30
CA PHE A 57 -3.74 6.13 1.38
C PHE A 57 -4.01 4.79 2.07
N LEU A 58 -3.43 4.56 3.25
CA LEU A 58 -3.67 3.37 4.05
C LEU A 58 -5.15 3.25 4.43
N ARG A 59 -5.76 4.35 4.91
CA ARG A 59 -7.20 4.40 5.24
C ARG A 59 -8.06 4.12 4.00
N PHE A 60 -7.71 4.69 2.86
CA PHE A 60 -8.40 4.43 1.59
C PHE A 60 -8.34 2.95 1.21
N MET A 61 -7.17 2.32 1.30
CA MET A 61 -7.01 0.90 0.96
C MET A 61 -7.68 -0.02 1.96
N ALA A 62 -7.62 0.28 3.26
CA ALA A 62 -8.32 -0.47 4.30
C ALA A 62 -9.84 -0.47 4.07
N CYS A 63 -10.42 0.69 3.75
CA CYS A 63 -11.82 0.80 3.35
C CYS A 63 -12.10 0.04 2.04
N THR A 64 -11.22 0.17 1.05
CA THR A 64 -11.38 -0.44 -0.27
C THR A 64 -11.37 -1.96 -0.20
N LEU A 65 -10.44 -2.53 0.55
CA LEU A 65 -10.22 -3.96 0.71
C LEU A 65 -10.98 -4.55 1.90
N LYS A 66 -11.94 -3.82 2.48
CA LYS A 66 -12.69 -4.31 3.64
C LYS A 66 -13.38 -5.65 3.37
N GLY A 67 -13.12 -6.61 4.26
CA GLY A 67 -13.63 -7.98 4.17
C GLY A 67 -12.94 -8.88 3.15
N TYR A 68 -11.80 -8.48 2.58
CA TYR A 68 -11.11 -9.28 1.55
C TYR A 68 -10.77 -10.70 2.01
N ARG A 69 -10.45 -10.91 3.30
CA ARG A 69 -10.08 -12.23 3.85
C ARG A 69 -11.13 -13.31 3.63
N SER A 70 -12.41 -12.96 3.63
CA SER A 70 -13.50 -13.91 3.38
C SER A 70 -13.52 -14.44 1.94
N TYR A 71 -12.72 -13.86 1.06
CA TYR A 71 -12.58 -14.24 -0.34
C TYR A 71 -11.22 -14.87 -0.66
N LEU A 72 -10.29 -14.94 0.31
CA LEU A 72 -9.06 -15.73 0.15
C LEU A 72 -9.43 -17.21 0.09
N MET A 73 -8.81 -17.94 -0.83
CA MET A 73 -9.00 -19.36 -1.00
C MET A 73 -7.86 -20.14 -0.32
N PRO A 74 -8.13 -21.31 0.28
CA PRO A 74 -7.07 -22.12 0.86
C PRO A 74 -6.02 -22.50 -0.18
N ILE A 75 -4.75 -22.42 0.18
CA ILE A 75 -3.67 -22.97 -0.65
C ILE A 75 -3.76 -24.48 -0.57
N THR A 76 -4.31 -25.10 -1.61
CA THR A 76 -4.50 -26.56 -1.67
C THR A 76 -3.33 -27.29 -2.36
N GLN A 77 -2.40 -26.56 -2.99
CA GLN A 77 -1.24 -27.14 -3.69
C GLN A 77 0.02 -26.28 -3.47
N ALA A 78 1.19 -26.93 -3.39
CA ALA A 78 2.47 -26.24 -3.31
C ALA A 78 2.75 -25.47 -4.62
N PRO A 79 3.38 -24.28 -4.57
CA PRO A 79 3.62 -23.47 -5.77
C PRO A 79 4.50 -24.23 -6.78
N SER A 80 4.01 -24.49 -8.00
CA SER A 80 4.85 -24.89 -9.13
C SER A 80 5.34 -23.63 -9.86
N GLU A 81 6.57 -23.64 -10.39
CA GLU A 81 7.31 -22.50 -10.98
C GLU A 81 6.60 -21.71 -12.12
N THR A 82 5.39 -22.09 -12.52
CA THR A 82 4.61 -21.42 -13.56
C THR A 82 3.52 -20.54 -12.93
N THR A 83 3.66 -19.22 -13.11
CA THR A 83 2.62 -18.17 -12.96
C THR A 83 1.44 -18.54 -12.07
N THR A 84 1.52 -18.19 -10.79
CA THR A 84 0.40 -18.31 -9.85
C THR A 84 -0.81 -17.58 -10.40
N ASP A 85 -1.82 -18.32 -10.85
CA ASP A 85 -3.08 -17.71 -11.29
C ASP A 85 -3.78 -17.14 -10.06
N SER A 86 -3.84 -15.80 -9.97
CA SER A 86 -4.57 -15.08 -8.90
C SER A 86 -6.00 -15.58 -8.69
N SER A 87 -6.62 -16.18 -9.73
CA SER A 87 -7.95 -16.78 -9.65
C SER A 87 -8.01 -18.01 -8.73
N SER A 88 -6.86 -18.67 -8.49
CA SER A 88 -6.70 -19.82 -7.57
C SER A 88 -6.47 -19.40 -6.11
N LEU A 89 -6.13 -18.14 -5.87
CA LEU A 89 -5.88 -17.60 -4.53
C LEU A 89 -7.06 -16.78 -3.98
N PHE A 90 -7.92 -16.27 -4.87
CA PHE A 90 -8.95 -15.31 -4.47
C PHE A 90 -10.25 -15.47 -5.26
N ASN A 91 -11.38 -15.55 -4.55
CA ASN A 91 -12.71 -15.53 -5.13
C ASN A 91 -13.09 -14.12 -5.62
N LEU A 92 -12.53 -13.74 -6.77
CA LEU A 92 -12.71 -12.43 -7.37
C LEU A 92 -14.18 -12.11 -7.66
N GLN A 93 -14.95 -13.07 -8.18
CA GLN A 93 -16.37 -12.84 -8.47
C GLN A 93 -17.19 -12.59 -7.20
N GLY A 94 -16.92 -13.34 -6.13
CA GLY A 94 -17.55 -13.11 -4.83
C GLY A 94 -17.21 -11.73 -4.28
N PHE A 95 -15.94 -11.33 -4.36
CA PHE A 95 -15.50 -10.02 -3.90
C PHE A 95 -16.20 -8.90 -4.66
N LEU A 96 -16.17 -8.92 -6.00
CA LEU A 96 -16.84 -7.91 -6.82
C LEU A 96 -18.35 -7.84 -6.52
N LYS A 97 -19.04 -8.98 -6.40
CA LYS A 97 -20.48 -9.02 -6.08
C LYS A 97 -20.83 -8.42 -4.71
N SER A 98 -19.91 -8.41 -3.76
CA SER A 98 -20.14 -7.81 -2.44
C SER A 98 -20.00 -6.28 -2.40
N ARG A 99 -19.49 -5.66 -3.46
CA ARG A 99 -19.26 -4.21 -3.52
C ARG A 99 -20.51 -3.47 -3.97
N ASP A 100 -20.66 -2.23 -3.51
CA ASP A 100 -21.74 -1.34 -3.94
C ASP A 100 -21.77 -1.21 -5.48
N ARG A 101 -22.99 -1.23 -6.05
CA ARG A 101 -23.22 -1.12 -7.49
C ARG A 101 -22.63 0.16 -8.08
N ALA A 102 -22.62 1.27 -7.33
CA ALA A 102 -22.02 2.54 -7.76
C ALA A 102 -20.49 2.42 -7.98
N ASN A 103 -19.83 1.55 -7.23
CA ASN A 103 -18.37 1.41 -7.22
C ASN A 103 -17.85 0.26 -8.09
N GLN A 104 -18.72 -0.51 -8.74
CA GLN A 104 -18.36 -1.70 -9.51
C GLN A 104 -17.28 -1.45 -10.57
N LYS A 105 -17.35 -0.31 -11.29
CA LYS A 105 -16.35 0.05 -12.30
C LYS A 105 -14.97 0.25 -11.69
N PHE A 106 -14.89 0.89 -10.53
CA PHE A 106 -13.63 1.09 -9.81
C PHE A 106 -13.02 -0.25 -9.40
N TYR A 107 -13.81 -1.11 -8.77
CA TYR A 107 -13.34 -2.42 -8.34
C TYR A 107 -12.92 -3.31 -9.52
N ALA A 108 -13.67 -3.28 -10.63
CA ALA A 108 -13.30 -4.03 -11.84
C ALA A 108 -11.96 -3.59 -12.45
N LEU A 109 -11.54 -2.34 -12.23
CA LEU A 109 -10.23 -1.83 -12.63
C LEU A 109 -9.16 -2.17 -11.59
N LEU A 110 -9.45 -1.93 -10.30
CA LEU A 110 -8.56 -2.22 -9.19
C LEU A 110 -8.06 -3.67 -9.23
N THR A 111 -8.96 -4.62 -9.41
CA THR A 111 -8.63 -6.05 -9.39
C THR A 111 -7.88 -6.54 -10.62
N LYS A 112 -7.68 -5.68 -11.64
CA LYS A 112 -6.85 -5.96 -12.82
C LYS A 112 -5.44 -5.39 -12.67
N THR A 113 -5.17 -4.62 -11.61
CA THR A 113 -3.84 -4.05 -11.39
C THR A 113 -2.87 -5.14 -10.90
N GLN A 114 -1.61 -5.07 -11.33
CA GLN A 114 -0.55 -5.95 -10.83
C GLN A 114 -0.40 -5.88 -9.31
N LEU A 115 -0.65 -4.69 -8.77
CA LEU A 115 -0.61 -4.44 -7.35
C LEU A 115 -1.66 -5.26 -6.57
N PHE A 116 -2.89 -5.34 -7.08
CA PHE A 116 -3.91 -6.16 -6.44
C PHE A 116 -3.48 -7.64 -6.46
N THR A 117 -2.91 -8.12 -7.56
CA THR A 117 -2.37 -9.48 -7.64
C THR A 117 -1.27 -9.73 -6.60
N GLN A 118 -0.28 -8.84 -6.50
CA GLN A 118 0.79 -8.93 -5.51
C GLN A 118 0.26 -8.92 -4.07
N PHE A 119 -0.72 -8.06 -3.79
CA PHE A 119 -1.37 -8.03 -2.48
C PHE A 119 -2.01 -9.37 -2.12
N ILE A 120 -2.74 -9.99 -3.05
CA ILE A 120 -3.35 -11.31 -2.84
C ILE A 120 -2.29 -12.40 -2.63
N GLU A 121 -1.20 -12.37 -3.38
CA GLU A 121 -0.07 -13.30 -3.22
C GLU A 121 0.58 -13.15 -1.84
N GLU A 122 0.85 -11.92 -1.40
CA GLU A 122 1.41 -11.62 -0.07
C GLU A 122 0.49 -12.04 1.08
N CYS A 123 -0.83 -11.98 0.87
CA CYS A 123 -1.81 -12.47 1.84
C CYS A 123 -1.89 -13.99 1.91
N SER A 124 -1.56 -14.67 0.81
CA SER A 124 -1.74 -16.11 0.67
C SER A 124 -0.47 -16.87 1.06
N PHE A 125 0.69 -16.38 0.63
CA PHE A 125 1.98 -17.00 0.89
C PHE A 125 2.61 -16.48 2.17
N VAL A 126 3.30 -17.36 2.90
CA VAL A 126 4.14 -16.95 4.03
C VAL A 126 5.26 -16.08 3.48
N SER A 127 5.30 -14.82 3.89
CA SER A 127 6.32 -13.85 3.49
C SER A 127 6.92 -13.16 4.71
N ASP A 128 8.07 -12.50 4.53
CA ASP A 128 8.72 -11.70 5.57
C ASP A 128 7.89 -10.47 6.01
N ARG A 129 6.73 -10.23 5.36
CA ARG A 129 5.83 -9.09 5.60
C ARG A 129 4.66 -9.41 6.54
N GLN A 130 4.68 -10.55 7.23
CA GLN A 130 3.59 -11.02 8.09
C GLN A 130 3.13 -9.94 9.11
N SER A 131 4.05 -9.30 9.82
CA SER A 131 3.72 -8.24 10.79
C SER A 131 3.01 -7.03 10.15
N SER A 132 3.36 -6.73 8.90
CA SER A 132 2.77 -5.61 8.16
C SER A 132 1.34 -5.93 7.73
N LEU A 133 1.09 -7.19 7.37
CA LEU A 133 -0.24 -7.68 7.00
C LEU A 133 -1.18 -7.69 8.22
N GLU A 134 -0.70 -8.14 9.37
CA GLU A 134 -1.45 -8.11 10.63
C GLU A 134 -1.84 -6.69 11.04
N PHE A 135 -0.94 -5.72 10.85
CA PHE A 135 -1.27 -4.31 11.05
C PHE A 135 -2.36 -3.83 10.10
N PHE A 136 -2.25 -4.17 8.80
CA PHE A 136 -3.25 -3.80 7.81
C PHE A 136 -4.62 -4.41 8.12
N ASP A 137 -4.66 -5.66 8.59
CA ASP A 137 -5.90 -6.30 9.07
C ASP A 137 -6.53 -5.50 10.21
N GLY A 138 -5.71 -5.08 11.18
CA GLY A 138 -6.15 -4.22 12.28
C GLY A 138 -6.69 -2.86 11.81
N CYS A 139 -6.27 -2.37 10.63
CA CYS A 139 -6.85 -1.19 10.00
C CYS A 139 -8.17 -1.49 9.26
N VAL A 140 -8.31 -2.66 8.67
CA VAL A 140 -9.50 -3.09 7.92
C VAL A 140 -10.69 -3.40 8.85
N GLU A 141 -10.42 -3.95 10.03
CA GLU A 141 -11.43 -4.32 11.02
C GLU A 141 -12.03 -3.12 11.77
N LYS A 142 -11.33 -1.99 11.81
CA LYS A 142 -11.82 -0.72 12.35
C LYS A 142 -12.88 -0.08 11.45
#